data_AF-A0A0D7DW86-F1
#
_entry.id   AF-A0A0D7DW86-F1
#
_cell.length_a   1.000
_cell.length_b   1.000
_cell.length_c   1.000
_cell.angle_alpha   90.00
_cell.angle_beta   90.00
_cell.angle_gamma   90.00
#
_symmetry.space_group_name_H-M   'P 1'
#
loop_
_entity.id
_entity.type
_entity.pdbx_description
1 polymer ?
#
loop_
_entity_poly.entity_id
_entity_poly.type
_entity_poly.pdbx_seq_one_letter_code
_entity_poly.pdbx_strand_id
1 'polypeptide(L)' 'TLPANVTQTHVSLFDDSNCGIALADKPVFSVQYHPEASPGPRDSHYLFRRFAELMRANKSAA' A
#
# COMPACT_ATOMS: atom_id res chain seq x y z
N THR A 1 -2.68 -11.65 14.63
CA THR A 1 -3.39 -10.35 14.64
C THR A 1 -2.41 -9.24 14.35
N LEU A 2 -2.85 -8.14 13.75
CA LEU A 2 -1.98 -7.00 13.44
C LEU A 2 -1.66 -6.20 14.72
N PRO A 3 -0.47 -5.57 14.83
CA PRO A 3 -0.17 -4.62 15.90
C PRO A 3 -1.14 -3.43 15.90
N ALA A 4 -1.31 -2.77 17.05
CA ALA A 4 -2.29 -1.70 17.23
C ALA A 4 -2.10 -0.49 16.28
N ASN A 5 -0.87 -0.21 15.85
CA ASN A 5 -0.55 0.88 14.93
C ASN A 5 -0.57 0.46 13.45
N VAL A 6 -0.99 -0.77 13.13
CA VAL A 6 -1.03 -1.31 11.77
C VAL A 6 -2.48 -1.57 11.37
N THR A 7 -2.91 -0.97 10.26
CA THR A 7 -4.26 -1.17 9.71
C THR A 7 -4.18 -1.98 8.42
N GLN A 8 -5.07 -2.97 8.28
CA GLN A 8 -5.25 -3.70 7.02
C GLN A 8 -5.89 -2.78 5.97
N THR A 9 -5.32 -2.75 4.78
CA THR A 9 -5.79 -1.89 3.68
C THR A 9 -6.42 -2.67 2.53
N HIS A 10 -6.00 -3.93 2.35
CA HIS A 10 -6.51 -4.81 1.30
C HIS A 10 -6.74 -6.21 1.85
N VAL A 11 -7.82 -6.83 1.37
CA VAL A 11 -8.20 -8.21 1.70
C VAL A 11 -8.35 -8.95 0.36
N SER A 12 -7.84 -10.17 0.26
CA SER A 12 -8.07 -11.05 -0.86
C SER A 12 -9.54 -11.48 -0.89
N LEU A 13 -10.22 -11.28 -2.02
CA LEU A 13 -11.58 -11.78 -2.21
C LEU A 13 -11.64 -13.29 -2.48
N PHE A 14 -10.50 -13.95 -2.66
CA PHE A 14 -10.43 -15.39 -2.91
C PHE A 14 -10.45 -16.22 -1.61
N ASP A 15 -9.88 -15.69 -0.53
CA ASP A 15 -9.59 -16.45 0.69
C ASP A 15 -9.53 -15.60 1.97
N ASP A 16 -9.96 -14.33 1.91
CA ASP A 16 -9.93 -13.38 3.02
C ASP A 16 -8.53 -13.11 3.62
N SER A 17 -7.46 -13.49 2.91
CA SER A 17 -6.09 -13.23 3.35
C SER A 17 -5.73 -11.73 3.27
N ASN A 18 -4.78 -11.29 4.10
CA ASN A 18 -4.31 -9.91 4.09
C ASN A 18 -3.45 -9.64 2.85
N CYS A 19 -3.77 -8.59 2.09
CA CYS A 19 -3.03 -8.17 0.89
C CYS A 19 -2.37 -6.79 0.99
N GLY A 20 -2.47 -6.11 2.13
CA GLY A 20 -1.81 -4.82 2.30
C GLY A 20 -2.04 -4.21 3.68
N ILE A 21 -1.05 -3.42 4.11
CA ILE A 21 -1.04 -2.77 5.42
C ILE A 21 -0.58 -1.32 5.32
N ALA A 22 -0.97 -0.50 6.29
CA ALA A 22 -0.45 0.85 6.50
C ALA A 22 -0.23 1.13 7.98
N LEU A 23 0.75 1.96 8.29
CA LEU A 23 0.95 2.48 9.65
C LEU A 23 0.00 3.65 9.91
N ALA A 24 -0.57 3.72 11.11
CA ALA A 24 -1.46 4.81 11.51
C ALA A 24 -0.70 6.12 11.79
N ASP A 25 0.55 6.02 12.22
CA ASP A 25 1.37 7.12 12.74
C ASP A 25 2.40 7.65 11.73
N LYS A 26 2.60 6.95 10.60
CA LYS A 26 3.63 7.28 9.61
C LYS A 26 3.13 7.08 8.18
N PRO A 27 3.63 7.83 7.19
CA PRO A 27 3.27 7.67 5.78
C PRO A 27 3.93 6.43 5.16
N VAL A 28 3.65 5.26 5.73
CA VAL A 28 4.22 3.96 5.36
C VAL A 28 3.08 3.01 5.00
N PHE A 29 3.19 2.35 3.85
CA PHE A 29 2.27 1.31 3.43
C PHE A 29 3.01 0.22 2.65
N SER A 30 2.41 -0.96 2.57
CA SER A 30 2.87 -2.06 1.71
C SER A 30 1.71 -2.87 1.16
N VAL A 31 1.98 -3.62 0.09
CA VAL A 31 1.05 -4.58 -0.51
C VAL A 31 1.74 -5.93 -0.66
N GLN A 32 0.97 -7.01 -0.64
CA GLN A 32 1.47 -8.38 -0.78
C GLN A 32 1.63 -8.81 -2.25
N TYR A 33 0.84 -8.23 -3.14
CA TYR A 33 0.86 -8.52 -4.57
C TYR A 33 1.86 -7.63 -5.34
N HIS A 34 2.04 -7.92 -6.63
CA HIS A 34 2.90 -7.18 -7.54
C HIS A 34 2.14 -6.03 -8.22
N PRO A 35 2.21 -4.78 -7.72
CA PRO A 35 1.49 -3.66 -8.32
C PRO A 35 2.04 -3.26 -9.70
N GLU A 36 3.28 -3.62 -10.02
CA GLU A 36 3.94 -3.36 -11.30
C GLU A 36 3.35 -4.21 -12.44
N ALA A 37 2.77 -5.37 -12.10
CA ALA A 37 2.34 -6.41 -13.03
C ALA A 37 3.51 -6.92 -13.91
N SER A 38 3.24 -7.27 -15.17
CA SER A 38 4.20 -7.82 -16.15
C SER A 38 4.67 -9.27 -15.86
N PRO A 39 3.83 -10.29 -16.15
CA PRO A 39 2.48 -10.19 -16.75
C PRO A 39 1.40 -9.82 -15.71
N GLY A 40 0.22 -9.41 -16.17
CA GLY A 40 -0.94 -9.17 -15.30
C GLY A 40 -1.67 -7.84 -15.55
N PRO A 41 -2.80 -7.62 -14.86
CA PRO A 41 -3.59 -6.39 -14.95
C PRO A 41 -2.88 -5.20 -14.29
N ARG A 42 -3.19 -3.98 -14.74
CA ARG A 42 -2.56 -2.74 -14.24
C ARG A 42 -3.38 -2.01 -13.17
N ASP A 43 -4.37 -2.69 -12.59
CA ASP A 43 -5.36 -2.10 -11.70
C ASP A 43 -4.70 -1.47 -10.44
N SER A 44 -3.56 -2.02 -10.03
CA SER A 44 -2.81 -1.58 -8.84
C SER A 44 -1.75 -0.51 -9.11
N HIS A 45 -1.61 0.01 -10.34
CA HIS A 45 -0.58 1.01 -10.70
C HIS A 45 -0.72 2.33 -9.92
N TYR A 46 -1.90 2.62 -9.38
CA TYR A 46 -2.12 3.82 -8.56
C TYR A 46 -1.24 3.87 -7.30
N LEU A 47 -0.76 2.72 -6.80
CA LEU A 47 0.12 2.64 -5.64
C LEU A 47 1.45 3.35 -5.86
N PHE A 48 1.98 3.31 -7.09
CA PHE A 48 3.18 4.07 -7.45
C PHE A 48 2.94 5.58 -7.44
N ARG A 49 1.77 6.02 -7.90
CA ARG A 49 1.38 7.44 -7.84
C ARG A 49 1.29 7.89 -6.38
N ARG A 50 0.59 7.12 -5.54
CA ARG A 50 0.48 7.36 -4.10
C ARG A 50 1.85 7.47 -3.44
N PHE A 51 2.77 6.55 -3.75
CA PHE A 51 4.14 6.60 -3.21
C PHE A 51 4.90 7.87 -3.64
N ALA A 52 4.84 8.23 -4.92
CA ALA A 52 5.49 9.44 -5.42
C ALA A 52 4.91 10.72 -4.79
N GLU A 53 3.61 10.76 -4.53
CA GLU A 53 2.95 11.87 -3.82
C GLU A 53 3.46 11.98 -2.39
N LEU A 54 3.62 10.87 -1.66
CA LEU A 54 4.20 10.87 -0.31
C LEU A 54 5.64 11.41 -0.31
N MET A 55 6.46 11.03 -1.30
CA MET A 55 7.81 11.57 -1.44
C MET A 55 7.81 13.09 -1.66
N ARG A 56 6.91 13.60 -2.53
CA ARG A 56 6.77 15.04 -2.79
C ARG A 56 6.34 15.78 -1.53
N ALA A 57 5.32 15.27 -0.84
CA ALA A 57 4.82 15.87 0.39
C ALA A 57 5.90 15.95 1.48
N ASN A 58 6.70 14.89 1.65
CA ASN A 58 7.81 14.87 2.59
C ASN A 58 8.88 15.93 2.25
N LYS A 59 9.22 16.07 0.95
CA LYS A 59 10.17 17.10 0.49
C LYS A 59 9.65 18.53 0.72
N SER A 60 8.35 18.77 0.59
CA SER A 60 7.75 20.10 0.80
C SER A 60 7.55 20.46 2.27
N ALA A 61 7.61 19.49 3.18
CA ALA A 61 7.48 19.69 4.62
C ALA A 61 8.83 19.97 5.31
N ALA A 62 9.95 19.81 4.58
CA ALA A 62 11.32 20.13 5.01
C ALA A 62 11.76 21.49 4.47
#